data_AF-A0A528J3I0-F1
#
_entry.id   AF-A0A528J3I0-F1
#
_cell.length_a   1.000
_cell.length_b   1.000
_cell.length_c   1.000
_cell.angle_alpha   90.00
_cell.angle_beta   90.00
_cell.angle_gamma   90.00
#
_symmetry.space_group_name_H-M   'P 1'
#
loop_
_entity.id
_entity.type
_entity.pdbx_description
1 polymer ?
#
loop_
_entity_poly.entity_id
_entity_poly.type
_entity_poly.pdbx_seq_one_letter_code
_entity_poly.pdbx_strand_id
1 'polypeptide(L)'
;MSDIQELLLRVRRLGANLIAEDKGLRVINGSKLPKEAHAYITKHKAAIAAFLISDEHADREERAAIIEYDGKAPREWAEQFADILAKRRPAGVSDLDWSWFLTRCGQIIDEAPARAA
;
A
#
# COMPACT_ATOMS: atom_id res chain seq x y z
N MET A 1 19.79 3.37 3.99
CA MET A 1 18.61 2.52 4.21
C MET A 1 18.53 2.22 5.70
N SER A 2 17.34 2.25 6.32
CA SER A 2 17.21 1.90 7.74
C SER A 2 17.45 0.40 7.95
N ASP A 3 17.90 0.01 9.14
CA ASP A 3 18.10 -1.40 9.53
C ASP A 3 16.81 -2.23 9.34
N ILE A 4 15.65 -1.62 9.61
CA ILE A 4 14.33 -2.25 9.43
C ILE A 4 14.00 -2.44 7.94
N GLN A 5 14.35 -1.51 7.06
CA GLN A 5 14.12 -1.64 5.62
C GLN A 5 14.92 -2.82 5.03
N GLU A 6 16.17 -2.97 5.46
CA GLU A 6 17.00 -4.09 5.03
C GLU A 6 16.48 -5.43 5.57
N LEU A 7 15.99 -5.45 6.81
CA LEU A 7 15.28 -6.61 7.37
C LEU A 7 14.08 -7.01 6.51
N LEU A 8 13.22 -6.07 6.14
CA LEU A 8 12.03 -6.34 5.32
C LEU A 8 12.40 -6.92 3.96
N LEU A 9 13.43 -6.38 3.30
CA LEU A 9 13.93 -6.90 2.03
C LEU A 9 14.46 -8.34 2.17
N ARG A 10 15.18 -8.65 3.25
CA ARG A 10 15.67 -10.00 3.52
C ARG A 10 14.52 -10.98 3.77
N VAL A 11 13.52 -10.59 4.56
CA VAL A 11 12.30 -11.37 4.81
C VAL A 11 11.57 -11.69 3.50
N ARG A 12 11.39 -10.68 2.62
CA ARG A 12 10.75 -10.83 1.31
C ARG A 12 11.54 -11.73 0.36
N ARG A 13 12.88 -11.63 0.36
CA ARG A 13 13.76 -12.53 -0.43
C ARG A 13 13.63 -14.00 -0.03
N LEU A 14 13.29 -14.28 1.23
CA LEU A 14 13.01 -15.64 1.71
C LEU A 14 11.60 -16.13 1.38
N GLY A 15 10.75 -15.28 0.80
CA GLY A 15 9.35 -15.61 0.46
C GLY A 15 8.36 -15.44 1.62
N ALA A 16 8.76 -14.71 2.67
CA ALA A 16 7.88 -14.28 3.76
C ALA A 16 7.61 -12.78 3.68
N ASN A 17 6.63 -12.28 4.45
CA ASN A 17 6.37 -10.84 4.55
C ASN A 17 5.92 -10.46 5.96
N LEU A 18 6.07 -9.19 6.31
CA LEU A 18 5.60 -8.62 7.57
C LEU A 18 4.56 -7.54 7.26
N ILE A 19 3.41 -7.61 7.93
CA ILE A 19 2.31 -6.67 7.76
C ILE A 19 1.94 -6.11 9.13
N ALA A 20 1.80 -4.79 9.25
CA ALA A 20 1.24 -4.17 10.43
C ALA A 20 -0.28 -4.36 10.46
N GLU A 21 -0.81 -4.76 11.62
CA GLU A 21 -2.24 -4.85 11.90
C GLU A 21 -2.57 -3.99 13.13
N ASP A 22 -3.84 -3.67 13.36
CA ASP A 22 -4.31 -2.80 14.47
C ASP A 22 -3.74 -3.17 15.85
N LYS A 23 -3.39 -4.44 16.06
CA LYS A 23 -2.90 -4.98 17.34
C LYS A 23 -1.45 -5.49 17.28
N GLY A 24 -0.69 -5.19 16.22
CA GLY A 24 0.73 -5.51 16.16
C GLY A 24 1.24 -5.88 14.77
N LEU A 25 1.99 -6.97 14.70
CA LEU A 25 2.71 -7.39 13.50
C LEU A 25 2.33 -8.82 13.14
N ARG A 26 1.86 -9.02 11.91
CA ARG A 26 1.58 -10.33 11.35
C ARG A 26 2.69 -10.77 10.42
N VAL A 27 3.10 -12.04 10.55
CA VAL A 27 4.08 -12.68 9.67
C VAL A 27 3.34 -13.54 8.64
N ILE A 28 3.51 -13.21 7.36
CA ILE A 28 3.01 -14.00 6.23
C ILE A 28 4.06 -15.01 5.81
N ASN A 29 3.65 -16.26 5.57
CA ASN A 29 4.53 -17.37 5.21
C ASN A 29 5.71 -17.55 6.18
N GLY A 30 5.45 -17.38 7.49
CA GLY A 30 6.50 -17.43 8.52
C GLY A 30 7.31 -18.73 8.52
N SER A 31 6.77 -19.84 8.02
CA SER A 31 7.51 -21.11 7.86
C SER A 31 8.74 -21.03 6.94
N LYS A 32 8.84 -19.98 6.10
CA LYS A 32 10.00 -19.71 5.25
C LYS A 32 11.14 -19.00 5.98
N LEU A 33 10.92 -18.54 7.21
CA LEU A 33 11.91 -17.84 7.99
C LEU A 33 12.70 -18.79 8.91
N PRO A 34 14.00 -18.55 9.11
CA PRO A 34 14.79 -19.29 10.09
C PRO A 34 14.34 -18.94 11.52
N LYS A 35 14.59 -19.84 12.48
CA LYS A 35 14.12 -19.68 13.87
C LYS A 35 14.66 -18.40 14.53
N GLU A 36 15.89 -18.04 14.20
CA GLU A 36 16.56 -16.84 14.69
C GLU A 36 15.85 -15.56 14.21
N ALA A 37 15.29 -15.58 12.99
CA ALA A 37 14.52 -14.46 12.45
C ALA A 37 13.21 -14.26 13.23
N HIS A 38 12.52 -15.34 13.62
CA HIS A 38 11.32 -15.23 14.45
C HIS A 38 11.59 -14.57 15.80
N ALA A 39 12.69 -14.93 16.45
CA ALA A 39 13.08 -14.33 17.73
C ALA A 39 13.39 -12.83 17.57
N TYR A 40 14.13 -12.47 16.51
CA TYR A 40 14.45 -11.08 16.21
C TYR A 40 13.17 -10.25 15.90
N ILE A 41 12.32 -10.73 15.00
CA ILE A 41 11.06 -10.06 14.62
C ILE A 41 10.17 -9.86 15.86
N THR A 42 10.07 -10.88 16.72
CA THR A 42 9.28 -10.80 17.95
C THR A 42 9.82 -9.74 18.91
N LYS A 43 11.15 -9.69 19.09
CA LYS A 43 11.82 -8.71 19.95
C LYS A 43 11.63 -7.27 19.45
N HIS A 44 11.63 -7.07 18.13
CA HIS A 44 11.57 -5.75 17.49
C HIS A 44 10.19 -5.40 16.92
N LYS A 45 9.14 -6.17 17.24
CA LYS A 45 7.82 -6.07 16.61
C LYS A 45 7.21 -4.66 16.63
N ALA A 46 7.40 -3.90 17.71
CA ALA A 46 6.84 -2.57 17.86
C ALA A 46 7.53 -1.57 16.93
N ALA A 47 8.87 -1.62 16.84
CA ALA A 47 9.63 -0.76 15.94
C ALA A 47 9.37 -1.11 14.46
N ILE A 48 9.24 -2.41 14.15
CA ILE A 48 8.89 -2.87 12.80
C ILE A 48 7.48 -2.40 12.42
N ALA A 49 6.49 -2.58 13.31
CA ALA A 49 5.13 -2.11 13.07
C ALA A 49 5.07 -0.59 12.89
N ALA A 50 5.75 0.17 13.76
CA ALA A 50 5.84 1.62 13.67
C ALA A 50 6.47 2.11 12.35
N PHE A 51 7.52 1.41 11.88
CA PHE A 51 8.12 1.70 10.58
C PHE A 51 7.16 1.40 9.42
N LEU A 52 6.46 0.26 9.47
CA LEU A 52 5.52 -0.14 8.41
C LEU A 52 4.33 0.81 8.27
N ILE A 53 3.88 1.44 9.37
CA ILE A 53 2.78 2.43 9.36
C ILE A 53 3.28 3.87 9.22
N SER A 54 4.59 4.10 9.13
CA SER A 54 5.12 5.46 8.98
C SER A 54 4.80 6.00 7.59
N ASP A 55 4.33 7.24 7.53
CA ASP A 55 3.95 7.91 6.27
C ASP A 55 5.07 7.84 5.22
N GLU A 56 6.34 8.04 5.64
CA GLU A 56 7.49 7.97 4.73
C GLU A 56 7.68 6.57 4.09
N HIS A 57 7.42 5.50 4.84
CA HIS A 57 7.54 4.14 4.29
C HIS A 57 6.34 3.79 3.42
N ALA A 58 5.12 4.14 3.86
CA ALA A 58 3.91 3.97 3.08
C ALA A 58 4.03 4.67 1.71
N ASP A 59 4.52 5.92 1.72
CA ASP A 59 4.77 6.70 0.51
C ASP A 59 5.82 6.06 -0.42
N ARG A 60 6.87 5.47 0.16
CA ARG A 60 7.91 4.79 -0.61
C ARG A 60 7.40 3.48 -1.23
N GLU A 61 6.65 2.67 -0.50
CA GLU A 61 6.08 1.42 -1.01
C GLU A 61 5.03 1.70 -2.09
N GLU A 62 4.20 2.73 -1.92
CA GLU A 62 3.26 3.15 -2.96
C GLU A 62 3.99 3.62 -4.22
N ARG A 63 5.05 4.44 -4.10
CA ARG A 63 5.86 4.84 -5.25
C ARG A 63 6.52 3.65 -5.93
N ALA A 64 6.97 2.66 -5.17
CA ALA A 64 7.52 1.42 -5.72
C ALA A 64 6.44 0.64 -6.49
N ALA A 65 5.23 0.53 -5.94
CA ALA A 65 4.10 -0.11 -6.62
C ALA A 65 3.67 0.65 -7.87
N ILE A 66 3.66 1.98 -7.85
CA ILE A 66 3.39 2.83 -9.02
C ILE A 66 4.44 2.58 -10.12
N ILE A 67 5.73 2.47 -9.76
CA ILE A 67 6.81 2.20 -10.72
C ILE A 67 6.74 0.76 -11.25
N GLU A 68 6.45 -0.22 -10.38
CA GLU A 68 6.39 -1.64 -10.72
C GLU A 68 5.15 -1.99 -11.55
N TYR A 69 4.02 -1.31 -11.32
CA TYR A 69 2.74 -1.56 -11.98
C TYR A 69 2.32 -0.45 -12.97
N ASP A 70 3.24 0.45 -13.34
CA ASP A 70 3.03 1.57 -14.30
C ASP A 70 1.80 2.43 -13.99
N GLY A 71 1.64 2.82 -12.72
CA GLY A 71 0.59 3.74 -12.28
C GLY A 71 0.82 5.14 -12.84
N LYS A 72 0.28 5.44 -14.02
CA LYS A 72 0.50 6.74 -14.70
C LYS A 72 -0.11 7.93 -13.96
N ALA A 73 -1.13 7.69 -13.14
CA ALA A 73 -1.82 8.74 -12.40
C ALA A 73 -0.95 9.37 -11.30
N PRO A 74 -0.93 10.71 -11.18
CA PRO A 74 -0.40 11.37 -10.00
C PRO A 74 -1.07 10.83 -8.72
N ARG A 75 -0.28 10.62 -7.67
CA ARG A 75 -0.77 10.11 -6.38
C ARG A 75 -1.99 10.86 -5.85
N GLU A 76 -1.95 12.19 -5.86
CA GLU A 76 -3.06 13.02 -5.40
C GLU A 76 -4.38 12.68 -6.13
N TRP A 77 -4.31 12.34 -7.42
CA TRP A 77 -5.48 11.96 -8.20
C TRP A 77 -5.96 10.56 -7.82
N ALA A 78 -5.04 9.62 -7.58
CA ALA A 78 -5.37 8.27 -7.13
C ALA A 78 -6.01 8.26 -5.73
N GLU A 79 -5.47 9.04 -4.79
CA GLU A 79 -6.02 9.21 -3.44
C GLU A 79 -7.42 9.82 -3.47
N GLN A 80 -7.61 10.91 -4.23
CA GLN A 80 -8.93 11.54 -4.38
C GLN A 80 -9.95 10.59 -5.04
N PHE A 81 -9.52 9.78 -6.02
CA PHE A 81 -10.42 8.82 -6.65
C PHE A 81 -10.77 7.67 -5.69
N ALA A 82 -9.83 7.20 -4.88
CA ALA A 82 -10.11 6.21 -3.83
C ALA A 82 -11.14 6.75 -2.81
N ASP A 83 -11.01 8.02 -2.40
CA ASP A 83 -11.99 8.69 -1.53
C ASP A 83 -13.38 8.77 -2.17
N ILE A 84 -13.45 9.00 -3.48
CA ILE A 84 -14.71 9.02 -4.23
C ILE A 84 -15.34 7.62 -4.29
N LEU A 85 -14.54 6.58 -4.54
CA LEU A 85 -15.01 5.19 -4.59
C LEU A 85 -15.57 4.70 -3.25
N ALA A 86 -15.03 5.19 -2.13
CA ALA A 86 -15.52 4.86 -0.79
C ALA A 86 -16.84 5.56 -0.42
N LYS A 87 -17.21 6.63 -1.13
CA LYS A 87 -18.42 7.40 -0.83
C LYS A 87 -19.68 6.71 -1.36
N ARG A 88 -20.77 6.86 -0.59
CA ARG A 88 -22.11 6.54 -1.09
C ARG A 88 -22.52 7.54 -2.15
N ARG A 89 -23.33 7.08 -3.09
CA ARG A 89 -24.00 7.94 -4.06
C ARG A 89 -24.73 9.09 -3.36
N PRO A 90 -24.63 10.34 -3.86
CA PRO A 90 -25.40 11.47 -3.35
C PRO A 90 -26.92 11.28 -3.49
N ALA A 91 -27.70 11.88 -2.58
CA ALA A 91 -29.16 11.88 -2.67
C ALA A 91 -29.65 12.52 -3.99
N GLY A 92 -30.68 11.95 -4.60
CA GLY A 92 -31.25 12.44 -5.86
C GLY A 92 -30.53 12.01 -7.15
N VAL A 93 -29.34 11.41 -7.06
CA VAL A 93 -28.65 10.80 -8.22
C VAL A 93 -29.19 9.38 -8.47
N SER A 94 -29.16 8.84 -9.68
CA SER A 94 -29.50 7.41 -9.87
C SER A 94 -28.27 6.51 -9.68
N ASP A 95 -28.46 5.23 -9.37
CA ASP A 95 -27.32 4.29 -9.27
C ASP A 95 -26.59 4.13 -10.61
N LEU A 96 -27.32 4.28 -11.72
CA LEU A 96 -26.75 4.26 -13.07
C LEU A 96 -25.86 5.48 -13.31
N ASP A 97 -26.33 6.69 -13.00
CA ASP A 97 -25.55 7.92 -13.18
C ASP A 97 -24.30 7.93 -12.29
N TRP A 98 -24.42 7.41 -11.06
CA TRP A 98 -23.29 7.28 -10.15
C TRP A 98 -22.26 6.28 -10.67
N SER A 99 -22.70 5.11 -11.13
CA SER A 99 -21.82 4.10 -11.72
C SER A 99 -21.14 4.62 -12.99
N TRP A 100 -21.86 5.35 -13.82
CA TRP A 100 -21.31 6.00 -15.02
C TRP A 100 -20.26 7.04 -14.63
N PHE A 101 -20.54 7.92 -13.66
CA PHE A 101 -19.59 8.91 -13.17
C PHE A 101 -18.30 8.27 -12.67
N LEU A 102 -18.39 7.24 -11.82
CA LEU A 102 -17.22 6.50 -11.31
C LEU A 102 -16.41 5.87 -12.45
N THR A 103 -17.09 5.33 -13.46
CA THR A 103 -16.44 4.75 -14.65
C THR A 103 -15.66 5.81 -15.43
N ARG A 104 -16.22 7.01 -15.60
CA ARG A 104 -15.54 8.12 -16.28
C ARG A 104 -14.35 8.63 -15.49
N CYS A 105 -14.45 8.70 -14.16
CA CYS A 105 -13.31 9.01 -13.30
C CYS A 105 -12.18 7.96 -13.44
N GLY A 106 -12.51 6.67 -13.43
CA GLY A 106 -11.52 5.60 -13.65
C GLY A 106 -10.78 5.75 -14.98
N GLN A 107 -11.51 6.01 -16.07
CA GLN A 107 -10.90 6.26 -17.39
C GLN A 107 -9.95 7.47 -17.39
N ILE A 108 -10.31 8.56 -16.70
CA ILE A 108 -9.44 9.74 -16.58
C ILE A 108 -8.16 9.41 -15.80
N ILE A 109 -8.26 8.59 -14.76
CA ILE A 109 -7.10 8.13 -13.98
C ILE A 109 -6.19 7.23 -14.82
N ASP A 110 -6.75 6.31 -15.59
CA ASP A 110 -5.98 5.40 -16.46
C ASP A 110 -5.26 6.16 -17.59
N GLU A 111 -5.87 7.22 -18.10
CA GLU A 111 -5.32 8.08 -19.16
C GLU A 111 -4.45 9.24 -18.62
N ALA A 112 -4.28 9.34 -17.29
CA ALA A 112 -3.57 10.45 -16.68
C ALA A 112 -2.13 10.55 -17.20
N PRO A 113 -1.64 11.77 -17.51
CA PRO A 113 -0.29 11.96 -17.98
C PRO A 113 0.70 11.55 -16.88
N ALA A 114 1.69 10.75 -17.24
CA ALA A 114 2.78 10.40 -16.34
C ALA A 114 3.37 11.69 -15.74
N ARG A 115 3.53 11.70 -14.41
CA ARG A 115 4.19 12.82 -13.73
C ARG A 115 5.57 13.02 -14.37
N ALA A 116 5.80 14.18 -14.98
CA ALA A 116 7.12 14.53 -15.48
C ALA A 116 8.11 14.46 -14.31
N ALA A 117 9.18 13.68 -14.50
CA ALA A 117 10.21 13.39 -13.50
C ALA A 117 11.03 14.64 -13.14
#